data_AF-A0A2H9LW17-F1
#
_entry.id   AF-A0A2H9LW17-F1
#
_cell.length_a   1.000
_cell.length_b   1.000
_cell.length_c   1.000
_cell.angle_alpha   90.00
_cell.angle_beta   90.00
_cell.angle_gamma   90.00
#
_symmetry.space_group_name_H-M   'P 1'
#
loop_
_entity.id
_entity.type
_entity.pdbx_description
1 polymer ?
#
loop_
_entity_poly.entity_id
_entity_poly.type
_entity_poly.pdbx_seq_one_letter_code
_entity_poly.pdbx_strand_id
1 'polypeptide(L)'
;MGKLVVFIIIFLLIGAFFIISQQNLDIKKKVDQQTFFKSFSSWLGQLGNNTIHLTASAVKLEWLPEKNSTGTENNSNNSTNPK
;
A
#
# COMPACT_ATOMS: atom_id res chain seq x y z
N MET A 1 -13.00 20.95 -5.74
CA MET A 1 -13.01 19.85 -6.74
C MET A 1 -11.82 19.84 -7.69
N GLY A 2 -11.23 20.97 -8.11
CA GLY A 2 -10.27 20.99 -9.23
C GLY A 2 -8.86 20.42 -8.98
N LYS A 3 -8.25 20.63 -7.80
CA LYS A 3 -6.80 20.34 -7.63
C LYS A 3 -6.48 18.85 -7.51
N LEU A 4 -7.25 18.10 -6.70
CA LEU A 4 -7.03 16.67 -6.51
C LEU A 4 -7.22 15.89 -7.81
N VAL A 5 -8.27 16.22 -8.57
CA VAL A 5 -8.55 15.58 -9.87
C VAL A 5 -7.41 15.84 -10.85
N VAL A 6 -6.86 17.07 -10.88
CA VAL A 6 -5.69 17.40 -11.70
C VAL A 6 -4.46 16.57 -11.29
N PHE A 7 -4.20 16.41 -9.99
CA PHE A 7 -3.11 15.54 -9.52
C PHE A 7 -3.29 14.10 -9.97
N ILE A 8 -4.52 13.56 -9.87
CA ILE A 8 -4.84 12.20 -10.31
C ILE A 8 -4.60 12.06 -11.82
N ILE A 9 -5.05 13.03 -12.63
CA ILE A 9 -4.85 13.02 -14.08
C ILE A 9 -3.35 13.06 -14.41
N ILE A 10 -2.58 13.96 -13.79
CA ILE A 10 -1.13 14.06 -14.00
C ILE A 10 -0.44 12.74 -13.65
N PHE A 11 -0.81 12.13 -12.52
CA PHE A 11 -0.29 10.83 -12.11
C PHE A 11 -0.61 9.72 -13.13
N LEU A 12 -1.85 9.68 -13.65
CA LEU A 12 -2.23 8.74 -14.70
C LEU A 12 -1.45 8.98 -16.00
N LEU A 13 -1.20 10.23 -16.38
CA LEU A 13 -0.42 10.59 -17.57
C LEU A 13 1.04 10.15 -17.44
N ILE A 14 1.65 10.30 -16.26
CA ILE A 14 3.01 9.82 -15.99
C ILE A 14 3.06 8.29 -16.10
N GLY A 15 2.09 7.60 -15.51
CA GLY A 15 1.98 6.14 -15.63
C GLY A 15 1.83 5.68 -17.08
N ALA A 16 0.96 6.34 -17.84
CA ALA A 16 0.79 6.08 -19.27
C ALA A 16 2.10 6.29 -20.05
N PHE A 17 2.78 7.42 -19.82
CA PHE A 17 4.06 7.74 -20.44
C PHE A 17 5.13 6.67 -20.16
N PHE A 18 5.22 6.20 -18.92
CA PHE A 18 6.17 5.16 -18.54
C PHE A 18 5.96 3.84 -19.30
N ILE A 19 4.70 3.42 -19.44
CA ILE A 19 4.34 2.19 -20.18
C ILE A 19 4.67 2.33 -21.66
N ILE A 20 4.36 3.47 -22.26
CA ILE A 20 4.63 3.76 -23.68
C ILE A 20 6.15 3.75 -23.93
N SER A 21 6.92 4.40 -23.05
CA SER A 21 8.37 4.52 -23.19
C SER A 21 9.10 3.19 -22.96
N GLN A 22 8.69 2.40 -21.96
CA GLN A 22 9.30 1.09 -21.67
C GLN A 22 9.11 0.09 -22.82
N GLN A 23 7.90 0.05 -23.39
CA GLN A 23 7.53 -0.93 -24.40
C GLN A 23 7.73 -0.42 -25.84
N ASN A 24 8.27 0.79 -26.02
CA ASN A 24 8.45 1.46 -27.32
C ASN A 24 7.17 1.41 -28.19
N LEU A 25 6.01 1.61 -27.55
CA LEU A 25 4.71 1.45 -28.23
C LEU A 25 4.44 2.65 -29.14
N ASP A 26 4.09 2.38 -30.38
CA ASP A 26 3.62 3.40 -31.30
C ASP A 26 2.09 3.51 -31.21
N ILE A 27 1.61 4.53 -30.49
CA ILE A 27 0.16 4.77 -30.29
C ILE A 27 -0.58 5.03 -31.62
N LYS A 28 0.12 5.24 -32.74
CA LYS A 28 -0.51 5.35 -34.07
C LYS A 28 -0.87 3.99 -34.66
N LYS A 29 -0.29 2.89 -34.17
CA LYS A 29 -0.60 1.52 -34.61
C LYS A 29 -1.70 0.91 -33.75
N LYS A 30 -2.75 0.39 -34.39
CA LYS A 30 -3.90 -0.22 -33.70
C LYS A 30 -3.50 -1.40 -32.81
N VAL A 31 -2.49 -2.18 -33.20
CA VAL A 31 -1.98 -3.32 -32.42
C VAL A 31 -1.34 -2.82 -31.12
N ASP A 32 -0.47 -1.81 -31.21
CA ASP A 32 0.23 -1.23 -30.07
C ASP A 32 -0.72 -0.49 -29.12
N GLN A 33 -1.80 0.09 -29.65
CA GLN A 33 -2.88 0.64 -28.83
C GLN A 33 -3.53 -0.44 -27.95
N GLN A 34 -3.85 -1.60 -28.51
CA GLN A 34 -4.43 -2.70 -27.73
C GLN A 34 -3.48 -3.19 -26.64
N THR A 35 -2.19 -3.33 -26.97
CA THR A 35 -1.13 -3.67 -26.02
C THR A 35 -1.00 -2.62 -24.92
N PHE A 36 -1.06 -1.33 -25.27
CA PHE A 36 -1.05 -0.22 -24.31
C PHE A 36 -2.24 -0.33 -23.35
N PHE A 37 -3.48 -0.44 -23.85
CA PHE A 37 -4.67 -0.52 -22.99
C PHE A 37 -4.63 -1.72 -22.05
N LYS A 38 -4.18 -2.89 -22.53
CA LYS A 38 -4.02 -4.08 -21.69
C LYS A 38 -2.97 -3.86 -20.61
N SER A 39 -1.83 -3.26 -20.96
CA SER A 39 -0.73 -2.99 -20.02
C SER A 39 -1.14 -1.93 -18.98
N PHE A 40 -1.78 -0.86 -19.43
CA PHE A 40 -2.22 0.25 -18.59
C PHE A 40 -3.31 -0.17 -17.60
N SER A 41 -4.32 -0.93 -18.06
CA SER A 41 -5.36 -1.47 -17.17
C SER A 41 -4.80 -2.48 -16.16
N SER A 42 -3.88 -3.36 -16.57
CA SER A 42 -3.19 -4.28 -15.67
C SER A 42 -2.38 -3.52 -14.60
N TRP A 43 -1.64 -2.48 -15.00
CA TRP A 43 -0.91 -1.62 -14.07
C TRP A 43 -1.83 -0.91 -13.07
N LEU A 44 -2.97 -0.36 -13.53
CA LEU A 44 -3.99 0.23 -12.65
C LEU A 44 -4.52 -0.79 -11.62
N GLY A 45 -4.80 -2.02 -12.05
CA GLY A 45 -5.26 -3.08 -11.17
C GLY A 45 -4.22 -3.45 -10.10
N GLN A 46 -2.95 -3.57 -10.49
CA GLN A 46 -1.86 -3.82 -9.56
C GLN A 46 -1.69 -2.67 -8.56
N LEU A 47 -1.79 -1.43 -9.02
CA LEU A 47 -1.73 -0.26 -8.15
C LEU A 47 -2.84 -0.30 -7.09
N GLY A 48 -4.09 -0.56 -7.49
CA GLY A 48 -5.22 -0.69 -6.58
C GLY A 48 -5.02 -1.79 -5.54
N ASN A 49 -4.61 -2.99 -5.98
CA ASN A 49 -4.32 -4.09 -5.05
C ASN A 49 -3.21 -3.72 -4.05
N ASN A 50 -2.12 -3.12 -4.52
CA ASN A 50 -1.02 -2.70 -3.63
C ASN A 50 -1.49 -1.68 -2.61
N THR A 51 -2.29 -0.68 -3.01
CA THR A 51 -2.86 0.31 -2.09
C THR A 51 -3.79 -0.35 -1.06
N ILE A 52 -4.64 -1.30 -1.46
CA ILE A 52 -5.51 -2.03 -0.52
C ILE A 52 -4.67 -2.81 0.50
N HIS A 53 -3.63 -3.52 0.06
CA HIS A 53 -2.74 -4.27 0.95
C HIS A 53 -2.00 -3.37 1.95
N LEU A 54 -1.53 -2.20 1.49
CA LEU A 54 -0.89 -1.20 2.34
C LEU A 54 -1.86 -0.66 3.40
N THR A 55 -3.07 -0.26 2.98
CA THR A 55 -4.09 0.26 3.90
C THR A 55 -4.56 -0.82 4.87
N ALA A 56 -4.78 -2.05 4.40
CA ALA A 56 -5.14 -3.18 5.27
C ALA A 56 -4.04 -3.46 6.31
N SER A 57 -2.77 -3.34 5.92
CA SER A 57 -1.64 -3.47 6.83
C SER A 57 -1.60 -2.33 7.86
N ALA A 58 -1.87 -1.09 7.43
CA ALA A 58 -1.94 0.06 8.32
C ALA A 58 -3.09 -0.04 9.33
N VAL A 59 -4.29 -0.43 8.90
CA VAL A 59 -5.43 -0.67 9.80
C VAL A 59 -5.13 -1.80 10.78
N LYS A 60 -4.46 -2.87 10.34
CA LYS A 60 -4.06 -3.97 11.23
C LYS A 60 -3.01 -3.53 12.27
N LEU A 61 -2.12 -2.59 11.91
CA LEU A 61 -1.16 -2.01 12.84
C LEU A 61 -1.85 -1.12 13.88
N GLU A 62 -2.80 -0.29 13.47
CA GLU A 62 -3.55 0.59 14.37
C GLU A 62 -4.48 -0.18 15.31
N TRP A 63 -5.04 -1.30 14.83
CA TRP A 63 -5.89 -2.16 15.64
C TRP A 63 -5.13 -3.17 16.51
N LEU A 64 -3.80 -3.29 16.39
CA LEU A 64 -3.06 -4.22 17.23
C LEU A 64 -3.12 -3.71 18.69
N PRO A 65 -3.88 -4.37 19.60
CA PRO A 65 -3.91 -3.92 20.98
C PRO A 65 -2.49 -3.98 21.53
N GLU A 66 -2.05 -2.93 22.24
CA GLU A 66 -0.81 -2.97 23.01
C GLU A 66 -0.81 -4.28 23.78
N LYS A 67 0.18 -5.14 23.58
CA LYS A 67 0.30 -6.34 24.40
C LYS A 67 0.54 -5.84 25.84
N ASN A 68 -0.51 -5.79 26.65
CA ASN A 68 -0.40 -5.57 28.07
C ASN A 68 0.33 -6.80 28.60
N SER A 69 1.63 -6.63 28.83
CA SER A 69 2.49 -7.62 29.46
C SER A 69 2.16 -7.63 30.95
N THR A 70 0.96 -8.07 31.31
CA THR A 70 0.53 -8.29 32.70
C THR A 70 0.31 -9.78 32.91
N GLY A 71 1.27 -10.41 33.60
CA GLY A 71 1.27 -11.82 33.96
C GLY A 71 2.73 -12.25 34.15
N THR A 72 3.34 -12.03 35.32
CA THR A 72 3.06 -12.84 36.50
C THR A 72 3.48 -12.08 37.77
N GLU A 73 2.51 -11.79 38.65
CA GLU A 73 2.78 -11.64 40.08
C GLU A 73 3.23 -13.01 40.61
N ASN A 74 4.48 -13.10 41.09
CA ASN A 74 4.84 -14.15 42.04
C ASN A 74 5.40 -13.46 43.29
N ASN A 75 4.51 -13.33 44.26
CA ASN A 75 4.76 -12.86 45.61
C ASN A 75 5.78 -13.80 46.30
N SER A 76 6.99 -13.31 46.55
CA SER A 76 7.99 -13.97 47.40
C SER A 76 8.12 -13.19 48.71
N ASN A 77 7.23 -13.51 49.64
CA ASN A 77 7.44 -13.52 51.08
C ASN A 77 8.92 -13.41 51.52
N ASN A 78 9.30 -12.29 52.15
CA ASN A 78 10.43 -12.28 53.08
C ASN A 78 9.96 -11.91 54.49
N SER A 79 9.85 -12.94 55.33
CA SER A 79 9.85 -12.81 56.78
C SER A 79 11.29 -12.94 57.25
N THR A 80 11.92 -11.83 57.63
CA THR A 80 13.13 -11.85 58.46
C THR A 80 13.14 -10.64 59.39
N ASN A 81 12.69 -10.83 60.62
CA ASN A 81 13.34 -10.23 61.77
C ASN A 81 13.77 -11.37 62.71
N PRO A 82 15.06 -11.47 63.05
CA PRO A 82 15.37 -11.30 64.47
C PRO A 82 16.72 -10.59 64.71
N LYS A 83 16.69 -9.53 65.51
CA LYS A 83 17.31 -9.51 66.86
C LYS A 83 16.89 -8.28 67.65
#